data_AF-A0A7V6R4K6-F1
#
_entry.id   AF-A0A7V6R4K6-F1
#
_cell.length_a   1.000
_cell.length_b   1.000
_cell.length_c   1.000
_cell.angle_alpha   90.00
_cell.angle_beta   90.00
_cell.angle_gamma   90.00
#
_symmetry.space_group_name_H-M   'P 1'
#
loop_
_entity.id
_entity.type
_entity.pdbx_description
1 polymer ?
#
loop_
_entity_poly.entity_id
_entity_poly.type
_entity_poly.pdbx_seq_one_letter_code
_entity_poly.pdbx_strand_id
1 'polypeptide(L)'
;MPNVPSARLTVPKGPNKEIVRGELIDTELKSSRKLAYIHAGAGYGKTTLLSQIANSAGNSAWLSLDGENDFFTFANTLCEAIKQSFPEFDFSTSEYLPFSEKDNFVSMFAGAFICGECSQMCKPMHKSR
;
A
#
# COMPACT_ATOMS: atom_id res chain seq x y z
N MET A 1 -12.75 4.60 -15.56
CA MET A 1 -11.60 4.35 -14.66
C MET A 1 -10.59 3.51 -15.42
N PRO A 2 -9.30 3.89 -15.48
CA PRO A 2 -8.29 3.00 -16.04
C PRO A 2 -8.30 1.69 -15.23
N ASN A 3 -8.35 0.56 -15.94
CA ASN A 3 -8.32 -0.75 -15.31
C ASN A 3 -6.90 -0.99 -14.79
N VAL A 4 -6.69 -0.85 -13.48
CA VAL A 4 -5.40 -1.16 -12.86
C VAL A 4 -5.21 -2.68 -12.88
N PRO A 5 -4.14 -3.19 -13.50
CA PRO A 5 -3.90 -4.64 -13.51
C PRO A 5 -3.82 -5.21 -12.09
N SER A 6 -4.55 -6.28 -11.82
CA SER A 6 -4.57 -6.94 -10.49
C SER A 6 -3.18 -7.34 -10.01
N ALA A 7 -2.28 -7.73 -10.92
CA ALA A 7 -0.88 -8.07 -10.61
C ALA A 7 -0.10 -6.91 -9.97
N ARG A 8 -0.56 -5.66 -10.11
CA ARG A 8 0.05 -4.49 -9.47
C ARG A 8 -0.48 -4.23 -8.06
N LEU A 9 -1.64 -4.80 -7.73
CA LEU A 9 -2.37 -4.58 -6.48
C LEU A 9 -2.28 -5.78 -5.53
N THR A 10 -1.92 -6.95 -6.05
CA THR A 10 -1.77 -8.17 -5.26
C THR A 10 -0.32 -8.44 -4.91
N VAL A 11 -0.09 -8.91 -3.67
CA VAL A 11 1.21 -9.42 -3.23
C VAL A 11 1.68 -10.52 -4.19
N PRO A 12 2.87 -10.40 -4.81
CA PRO A 12 3.34 -11.40 -5.75
C PRO A 12 3.60 -12.70 -4.99
N LYS A 13 3.08 -13.81 -5.54
CA LYS A 13 3.31 -15.15 -5.00
C LYS A 13 4.78 -15.53 -5.16
N GLY A 14 5.36 -15.94 -4.05
CA GLY A 14 6.70 -16.51 -4.00
C GLY A 14 6.83 -17.81 -4.79
N PRO A 15 8.04 -18.19 -5.22
CA PRO A 15 8.29 -19.54 -5.73
C PRO A 15 8.01 -20.58 -4.63
N ASN A 16 7.51 -21.76 -5.01
CA ASN A 16 7.13 -22.84 -4.08
C ASN A 16 8.25 -23.35 -3.14
N LYS A 17 9.50 -22.89 -3.32
CA LYS A 17 10.68 -23.25 -2.51
C LYS A 17 11.42 -22.02 -1.97
N GLU A 18 10.69 -20.95 -1.69
CA GLU A 18 11.27 -19.74 -1.14
C GLU A 18 11.85 -19.97 0.26
N ILE A 19 13.05 -19.44 0.51
CA ILE A 19 13.66 -19.45 1.83
C ILE A 19 13.07 -18.30 2.65
N VAL A 20 12.44 -18.63 3.78
CA VAL A 20 11.84 -17.64 4.69
C VAL A 20 12.95 -16.87 5.42
N ARG A 21 12.93 -15.55 5.31
CA ARG A 21 13.91 -14.65 5.97
C ARG A 21 13.40 -14.20 7.34
N GLY A 22 13.17 -15.16 8.24
CA GLY A 22 12.48 -14.95 9.52
C GLY A 22 12.99 -13.77 10.35
N GLU A 23 14.31 -13.63 10.52
CA GLU A 23 14.89 -12.53 11.30
C GLU A 23 14.59 -11.14 10.71
N LEU A 24 14.59 -11.00 9.38
CA LEU A 24 14.28 -9.73 8.71
C LEU A 24 12.78 -9.43 8.77
N ILE A 25 11.94 -10.45 8.62
CA ILE A 25 10.49 -10.32 8.78
C ILE A 25 10.17 -9.86 10.19
N ASP A 26 10.71 -10.54 11.20
CA ASP A 26 10.52 -10.21 12.61
C ASP A 26 11.02 -8.80 12.94
N THR A 27 12.16 -8.40 12.39
CA THR A 27 12.72 -7.05 12.58
C THR A 27 11.75 -5.98 12.10
N GLU A 28 11.10 -6.21 10.95
CA GLU A 28 10.12 -5.25 10.42
C GLU A 28 8.80 -5.30 11.18
N LEU A 29 8.25 -6.49 11.46
CA LEU A 29 6.95 -6.62 12.14
C LEU A 29 6.97 -6.16 13.60
N LYS A 30 8.12 -6.25 14.29
CA LYS A 30 8.28 -5.80 15.68
C LYS A 30 8.74 -4.34 15.79
N SER A 31 9.02 -3.69 14.66
CA SER A 31 9.49 -2.31 14.61
C SER A 31 8.35 -1.33 14.88
N SER A 32 8.63 -0.24 15.59
CA SER A 32 7.72 0.89 15.76
C SER A 32 7.86 1.96 14.66
N ARG A 33 8.69 1.71 13.65
CA ARG A 33 8.90 2.63 12.52
C ARG A 33 7.63 2.70 11.68
N LYS A 34 7.28 3.92 11.26
CA LYS A 34 6.15 4.18 10.36
C LYS A 34 6.49 4.01 8.88
N LEU A 35 7.78 4.01 8.55
CA LEU A 35 8.30 3.87 7.20
C LEU A 35 9.58 3.05 7.23
N ALA A 36 9.63 2.01 6.41
CA ALA A 36 10.82 1.22 6.16
C ALA A 36 11.20 1.28 4.69
N TYR A 37 12.49 1.43 4.43
CA TYR A 37 13.05 1.47 3.08
C TYR A 37 14.01 0.31 2.90
N ILE A 38 13.65 -0.63 2.02
CA ILE A 38 14.46 -1.82 1.71
C ILE A 38 15.25 -1.55 0.43
N HIS A 39 16.56 -1.46 0.54
CA HIS A 39 17.46 -1.23 -0.60
C HIS A 39 18.51 -2.35 -0.73
N ALA A 40 18.81 -2.73 -1.96
CA ALA A 40 19.81 -3.73 -2.34
C ALA A 40 19.95 -3.75 -3.87
N GLY A 41 21.00 -4.40 -4.39
CA GLY A 41 21.18 -4.62 -5.83
C GLY A 41 20.03 -5.42 -6.47
N ALA A 42 19.98 -5.43 -7.80
CA ALA A 42 19.05 -6.28 -8.55
C ALA A 42 19.29 -7.77 -8.19
N GLY A 43 18.22 -8.56 -8.09
CA GLY A 43 18.29 -10.00 -7.78
C GLY A 43 18.45 -10.37 -6.29
N TYR A 44 18.64 -9.42 -5.37
CA TYR A 44 18.81 -9.71 -3.93
C TYR A 44 17.52 -10.12 -3.19
N GLY A 45 16.38 -10.26 -3.89
CA GLY A 45 15.11 -10.68 -3.32
C GLY A 45 14.43 -9.61 -2.46
N LYS A 46 14.50 -8.33 -2.86
CA LYS A 46 13.81 -7.23 -2.16
C LYS A 46 12.30 -7.40 -2.19
N THR A 47 11.74 -7.57 -3.39
CA THR A 47 10.31 -7.80 -3.60
C THR A 47 9.85 -9.08 -2.92
N THR A 48 10.68 -10.13 -2.96
CA THR A 48 10.50 -11.39 -2.26
C THR A 48 10.37 -11.17 -0.74
N LEU A 49 11.29 -10.44 -0.12
CA LEU A 49 11.21 -10.08 1.31
C LEU A 49 9.97 -9.24 1.64
N LEU A 50 9.64 -8.25 0.82
CA LEU A 50 8.42 -7.45 0.99
C LEU A 50 7.16 -8.32 0.93
N SER A 51 7.08 -9.28 0.00
CA SER A 51 5.97 -10.22 -0.07
C SER A 51 5.88 -11.09 1.19
N GLN A 52 7.01 -11.57 1.72
CA GLN A 52 7.03 -12.35 2.96
C GLN A 52 6.51 -11.53 4.15
N ILE A 53 6.94 -10.27 4.27
CA ILE A 53 6.49 -9.35 5.31
C ILE A 53 4.98 -9.09 5.18
N ALA A 54 4.51 -8.75 3.98
CA ALA A 54 3.09 -8.48 3.70
C ALA A 54 2.20 -9.68 4.07
N ASN A 55 2.58 -10.89 3.62
CA ASN A 55 1.87 -12.12 3.95
C ASN A 55 1.88 -12.46 5.45
N SER A 56 2.89 -11.99 6.19
CA SER A 56 3.01 -12.22 7.64
C SER A 56 2.26 -11.18 8.48
N ALA A 57 2.04 -9.96 7.96
CA ALA A 57 1.37 -8.86 8.67
C ALA A 57 -0.16 -9.03 8.77
N GLY A 58 -0.78 -9.86 7.93
CA GLY A 58 -2.21 -10.17 7.94
C GLY A 58 -3.12 -9.08 7.36
N ASN A 59 -2.77 -7.80 7.53
CA ASN A 59 -3.52 -6.63 7.04
C ASN A 59 -2.61 -5.70 6.22
N SER A 60 -2.22 -6.13 5.03
CA SER A 60 -1.34 -5.37 4.13
C SER A 60 -2.05 -5.01 2.83
N ALA A 61 -1.86 -3.78 2.36
CA ALA A 61 -2.13 -3.40 0.97
C ALA A 61 -0.84 -3.47 0.16
N TRP A 62 -0.93 -3.84 -1.12
CA TRP A 62 0.23 -3.93 -2.02
C TRP A 62 0.07 -3.01 -3.22
N LEU A 63 1.12 -2.25 -3.53
CA LEU A 63 1.17 -1.42 -4.72
C LEU A 63 2.54 -1.57 -5.39
N SER A 64 2.54 -2.14 -6.60
CA SER A 64 3.69 -2.11 -7.50
C SER A 64 3.63 -0.82 -8.33
N LEU A 65 4.66 0.01 -8.22
CA LEU A 65 4.84 1.22 -9.02
C LEU A 65 5.54 0.88 -10.34
N ASP A 66 5.08 1.45 -11.44
CA ASP A 66 5.54 1.21 -12.81
C ASP A 66 5.70 2.54 -13.57
N GLY A 67 6.43 3.48 -12.97
CA GLY A 67 6.80 4.75 -13.61
C GLY A 67 5.66 5.76 -13.70
N GLU A 68 4.73 5.76 -12.74
CA GLU A 68 3.65 6.74 -12.67
C GLU A 68 4.23 8.16 -12.61
N ASN A 69 3.90 8.98 -13.62
CA ASN A 69 4.30 10.38 -13.68
C ASN A 69 3.15 11.36 -13.38
N ASP A 70 1.94 10.84 -13.15
CA ASP A 70 0.74 11.62 -12.85
C ASP A 70 0.24 11.33 -11.43
N PHE A 71 -0.01 12.41 -10.67
CA PHE A 71 -0.43 12.32 -9.27
C PHE A 71 -1.76 11.61 -9.12
N PHE A 72 -2.76 11.92 -9.95
CA PHE A 72 -4.08 11.32 -9.82
C PHE A 72 -4.07 9.84 -10.19
N THR A 73 -3.24 9.45 -11.17
CA THR A 73 -3.01 8.05 -11.51
C THR A 73 -2.40 7.30 -10.33
N PHE A 74 -1.36 7.85 -9.70
CA PHE A 74 -0.77 7.30 -8.47
C PHE A 74 -1.81 7.18 -7.34
N ALA A 75 -2.50 8.28 -7.02
CA ALA A 75 -3.46 8.36 -5.93
C ALA A 75 -4.64 7.38 -6.12
N ASN A 76 -5.19 7.28 -7.34
CA ASN A 76 -6.25 6.32 -7.64
C ASN A 76 -5.75 4.89 -7.49
N THR A 77 -4.57 4.58 -8.01
CA THR A 77 -3.98 3.24 -7.92
C THR A 77 -3.71 2.84 -6.47
N LEU A 78 -3.27 3.79 -5.64
CA LEU A 78 -3.10 3.61 -4.20
C LEU A 78 -4.44 3.34 -3.49
N CYS A 79 -5.48 4.12 -3.81
CA CYS A 79 -6.83 3.90 -3.27
C CYS A 79 -7.36 2.51 -3.61
N GLU A 80 -7.20 2.06 -4.86
CA GLU A 80 -7.59 0.71 -5.30
C GLU A 80 -6.80 -0.39 -4.57
N ALA A 81 -5.50 -0.18 -4.33
CA ALA A 81 -4.67 -1.11 -3.56
C ALA A 81 -5.17 -1.28 -2.12
N ILE A 82 -5.51 -0.18 -1.46
CA ILE A 82 -5.99 -0.20 -0.07
C ILE A 82 -7.38 -0.84 -0.01
N LYS A 83 -8.27 -0.49 -0.95
CA LYS A 83 -9.63 -1.03 -1.02
C LYS A 83 -9.69 -2.55 -1.21
N GLN A 84 -8.69 -3.17 -1.85
CA GLN A 84 -8.60 -4.63 -1.94
C GLN A 84 -8.43 -5.31 -0.58
N SER A 85 -7.69 -4.68 0.32
CA SER A 85 -7.42 -5.21 1.67
C SER A 85 -8.42 -4.71 2.71
N PHE A 86 -9.01 -3.54 2.48
CA PHE A 86 -9.96 -2.86 3.37
C PHE A 86 -11.19 -2.40 2.57
N PRO A 87 -12.18 -3.26 2.33
CA PRO A 87 -13.33 -2.93 1.47
C PRO A 87 -14.16 -1.73 1.94
N GLU A 88 -14.11 -1.41 3.24
CA GLU A 88 -14.73 -0.24 3.88
C GLU A 88 -14.00 1.09 3.63
N PHE A 89 -12.78 1.04 3.06
CA PHE A 89 -12.05 2.21 2.60
C PHE A 89 -12.84 2.91 1.51
N ASP A 90 -13.17 4.18 1.74
CA ASP A 90 -13.94 4.99 0.81
C ASP A 90 -13.34 6.40 0.76
N PHE A 91 -12.32 6.54 -0.08
CA PHE A 91 -11.65 7.80 -0.36
C PHE A 91 -11.74 8.11 -1.86
N SER A 92 -12.30 9.27 -2.20
CA SER A 92 -12.47 9.71 -3.58
C SER A 92 -11.42 10.74 -3.95
N THR A 93 -10.44 10.36 -4.77
CA THR A 93 -9.41 11.29 -5.25
C THR A 93 -9.99 12.43 -6.10
N SER A 94 -11.13 12.18 -6.75
CA SER A 94 -11.77 13.14 -7.66
C SER A 94 -12.32 14.38 -6.96
N GLU A 95 -12.67 14.27 -5.67
CA GLU A 95 -13.09 15.41 -4.83
C GLU A 95 -11.98 16.45 -4.68
N TYR A 96 -10.72 16.04 -4.89
CA TYR A 96 -9.55 16.89 -4.75
C TYR A 96 -9.07 17.47 -6.09
N LEU A 97 -9.66 17.07 -7.22
CA LEU A 97 -9.32 17.60 -8.54
C LEU A 97 -9.40 19.13 -8.65
N PRO A 98 -10.40 19.82 -8.06
CA PRO A 98 -10.47 21.29 -8.11
C PRO A 98 -9.31 22.02 -7.41
N PHE A 99 -8.49 21.29 -6.64
CA PHE A 99 -7.39 21.87 -5.87
C PHE A 99 -6.01 21.53 -6.46
N SER A 100 -5.94 20.83 -7.60
CA SER A 100 -4.69 20.34 -8.20
C SER A 100 -3.68 21.44 -8.54
N GLU A 101 -4.16 22.65 -8.84
CA GLU A 101 -3.32 23.80 -9.20
C GLU A 101 -2.76 24.55 -7.98
N LYS A 102 -3.13 24.16 -6.75
CA LYS A 102 -2.61 24.81 -5.54
C LYS A 102 -1.20 24.33 -5.23
N ASP A 103 -0.31 25.25 -4.87
CA ASP A 103 1.08 24.94 -4.47
C ASP A 103 1.17 23.97 -3.28
N ASN A 104 0.15 23.95 -2.40
CA ASN A 104 0.07 23.07 -1.24
C ASN A 104 -0.80 21.82 -1.47
N PHE A 105 -1.16 21.53 -2.72
CA PHE A 105 -2.09 20.45 -3.08
C PHE A 105 -1.67 19.09 -2.49
N VAL A 106 -0.41 18.69 -2.67
CA VAL A 106 0.09 17.39 -2.20
C VAL A 106 -0.02 17.27 -0.68
N SER A 107 0.34 18.31 0.07
CA SER A 107 0.25 18.30 1.54
C SER A 107 -1.19 18.29 2.02
N MET A 108 -2.07 19.06 1.37
CA MET A 108 -3.50 19.09 1.68
C MET A 108 -4.14 17.72 1.41
N PHE A 109 -3.86 17.12 0.25
CA PHE A 109 -4.33 15.79 -0.11
C PHE A 109 -3.83 14.74 0.87
N ALA A 110 -2.53 14.73 1.18
CA ALA A 110 -1.94 13.77 2.11
C ALA A 110 -2.57 13.88 3.52
N GLY A 111 -2.79 15.10 4.00
CA GLY A 111 -3.47 15.33 5.28
C GLY A 111 -4.90 14.79 5.28
N ALA A 112 -5.67 15.07 4.21
CA ALA A 112 -7.04 14.58 4.09
C ALA A 112 -7.10 13.05 3.95
N PHE A 113 -6.19 12.47 3.17
CA PHE A 113 -6.03 11.03 3.00
C PHE A 113 -5.77 10.35 4.35
N ILE A 114 -4.74 10.77 5.08
CA ILE A 114 -4.38 10.19 6.38
C ILE A 114 -5.52 10.36 7.41
N CYS A 115 -6.22 11.50 7.41
CA CYS A 115 -7.32 11.76 8.33
C CYS A 115 -8.58 10.93 8.01
N GLY A 116 -8.87 10.71 6.72
CA GLY A 116 -9.94 9.82 6.26
C GLY A 116 -9.71 8.39 6.74
N GLU A 117 -8.49 7.89 6.57
CA GLU A 117 -8.09 6.54 6.99
C GLU A 117 -8.29 6.29 8.48
N CYS A 118 -7.84 7.22 9.33
CA CYS A 118 -7.95 7.06 10.78
C CYS A 118 -9.41 6.95 11.26
N SER A 119 -10.37 7.50 10.51
CA SER A 119 -11.79 7.44 10.88
C SER A 119 -12.46 6.13 10.42
N GLN A 120 -11.97 5.52 9.34
CA GLN A 120 -12.57 4.31 8.74
C GLN A 120 -11.93 3.02 9.26
N MET A 121 -10.59 2.95 9.36
CA MET A 121 -9.85 1.76 9.80
C MET A 121 -9.88 1.50 11.32
N CYS A 122 -10.32 2.48 12.13
CA CYS A 122 -10.49 2.27 13.58
C CYS A 122 -11.79 1.55 13.96
N LYS A 123 -12.62 1.14 12.98
CA LYS A 123 -13.78 0.29 13.24
C LYS A 123 -13.32 -1.15 13.46
N PRO A 124 -13.77 -1.84 14.53
CA PRO A 124 -13.34 -3.20 14.79
C PRO A 124 -13.71 -4.12 13.63
N MET A 125 -12.70 -4.75 13.05
CA MET A 125 -12.82 -5.73 11.97
C MET A 125 -13.63 -6.93 12.49
N HIS A 126 -14.93 -6.97 12.19
CA HIS A 126 -15.78 -8.10 12.57
C HIS A 126 -15.33 -9.33 11.78
N LYS A 127 -14.72 -10.27 12.50
CA LYS A 127 -14.29 -11.57 11.97
C LYS A 127 -15.54 -12.41 11.68
N SER A 128 -16.08 -12.33 10.48
CA SER A 128 -17.10 -13.28 10.01
C SER A 128 -16.40 -14.63 9.75
N ARG A 129 -16.85 -15.64 10.50
CA ARG A 129 -16.50 -17.05 10.34
C ARG A 129 -17.14 -17.64 9.09
#